data_AF-A0A2M9ET72-F1
#
_entry.id   AF-A0A2M9ET72-F1
#
_cell.length_a   1.000
_cell.length_b   1.000
_cell.length_c   1.000
_cell.angle_alpha   90.00
_cell.angle_beta   90.00
_cell.angle_gamma   90.00
#
_symmetry.space_group_name_H-M   'P 1'
#
loop_
_entity.id
_entity.type
_entity.pdbx_description
1 polymer ?
#
loop_
_entity_poly.entity_id
_entity_poly.type
_entity_poly.pdbx_seq_one_letter_code
_entity_poly.pdbx_strand_id
1 'polypeptide(L)'
;MSLEDWFRIAPELPPSTAAGIAPRNVSRMTQAVIIVAGLGFMVLWGQVLMPMASAWLKTSPDACEAIVRMRIMLAPLLLIHFAVLFYVLLDGLRSLQYGQWPWPGMWLWKDTPIRSKTYALWRGRLMLAIGLPVMLGVAGYMTWIVLFGQLLSPEVHAQCPSLHQ
;
A
#
# COMPACT_ATOMS: atom_id res chain seq x y z
N MET A 1 21.01 -11.40 -16.77
CA MET A 1 20.79 -10.03 -17.28
C MET A 1 21.02 -9.09 -16.11
N SER A 2 22.02 -8.22 -16.19
CA SER A 2 22.45 -7.38 -15.07
C SER A 2 21.54 -6.13 -14.92
N LEU A 3 21.57 -5.48 -13.75
CA LEU A 3 20.87 -4.21 -13.52
C LEU A 3 21.38 -3.08 -14.42
N GLU A 4 22.63 -3.16 -14.89
CA GLU A 4 23.21 -2.18 -15.81
C GLU A 4 22.65 -2.31 -17.22
N ASP A 5 22.31 -3.53 -17.65
CA ASP A 5 21.65 -3.79 -18.94
C ASP A 5 20.24 -3.17 -18.99
N TRP A 6 19.58 -3.02 -17.85
CA TRP A 6 18.26 -2.37 -17.76
C TRP A 6 18.32 -0.86 -18.00
N PHE A 7 19.39 -0.18 -17.59
CA PHE A 7 19.54 1.26 -17.76
C PHE A 7 20.05 1.66 -19.14
N ARG A 8 20.77 0.77 -19.85
CA ARG A 8 21.24 1.02 -21.22
C ARG A 8 20.14 0.94 -22.29
N ILE A 9 19.00 0.31 -22.01
CA ILE A 9 17.84 0.23 -22.93
C ILE A 9 16.87 1.40 -22.67
N ALA A 10 17.38 2.58 -22.35
CA ALA A 10 16.63 3.82 -22.45
C ALA A 10 16.99 4.45 -23.81
N PRO A 11 16.24 4.17 -24.90
CA PRO A 11 16.49 4.83 -26.17
C PRO A 11 16.28 6.33 -26.00
N GLU A 12 17.24 7.11 -26.51
CA GLU A 12 17.13 8.56 -26.66
C GLU A 12 15.79 8.89 -27.33
N LEU A 13 14.90 9.54 -26.58
CA LEU A 13 13.59 9.95 -27.06
C LEU A 13 13.78 11.02 -28.15
N PRO A 14 13.14 10.89 -29.33
CA PRO A 14 13.14 11.96 -30.31
C PRO A 14 12.52 13.24 -29.71
N PRO A 15 12.98 14.44 -30.12
CA PRO A 15 12.43 15.69 -29.63
C PRO A 15 10.94 15.76 -29.99
N SER A 16 10.13 15.93 -28.96
CA SER A 16 8.67 15.93 -29.01
C SER A 16 8.12 16.97 -30.01
N THR A 17 7.49 16.51 -31.09
CA THR A 17 6.46 17.31 -31.77
C THR A 17 5.23 17.37 -30.88
N ALA A 18 4.79 18.59 -30.61
CA ALA A 18 3.72 18.93 -29.70
C ALA A 18 2.35 18.44 -30.22
N ALA A 19 1.79 17.42 -29.59
CA ALA A 19 0.34 17.18 -29.50
C ALA A 19 0.06 16.16 -28.40
N GLY A 20 -0.56 16.60 -27.29
CA GLY A 20 -1.00 15.70 -26.21
C GLY A 20 -0.28 15.86 -24.86
N ILE A 21 0.22 17.06 -24.55
CA ILE A 21 0.64 17.39 -23.18
C ILE A 21 -0.62 17.46 -22.31
N ALA A 22 -1.08 16.33 -21.78
CA ALA A 22 -1.86 16.40 -20.54
C ALA A 22 -1.00 17.14 -19.51
N PRO A 23 -1.57 18.08 -18.74
CA PRO A 23 -0.77 18.99 -17.95
C PRO A 23 0.05 18.16 -16.96
N ARG A 24 1.39 18.28 -17.01
CA ARG A 24 2.29 17.70 -15.99
C ARG A 24 1.86 18.08 -14.57
N ASN A 25 1.09 19.18 -14.45
CA ASN A 25 0.52 19.71 -13.23
C ASN A 25 -0.52 18.79 -12.58
N VAL A 26 -1.34 18.05 -13.35
CA VAL A 26 -2.39 17.18 -12.79
C VAL A 26 -1.76 16.00 -12.03
N SER A 27 -0.73 15.38 -12.60
CA SER A 27 0.03 14.31 -11.93
C SER A 27 0.68 14.78 -10.63
N ARG A 28 1.19 16.02 -10.59
CA ARG A 28 1.81 16.62 -9.39
C ARG A 28 0.77 16.98 -8.34
N MET A 29 -0.38 17.50 -8.76
CA MET A 29 -1.48 17.85 -7.85
C MET A 29 -2.09 16.59 -7.22
N THR A 30 -2.33 15.53 -7.99
CA THR A 30 -2.79 14.24 -7.45
C THR A 30 -1.77 13.65 -6.48
N GLN A 31 -0.47 13.67 -6.81
CA GLN A 31 0.58 13.24 -5.89
C GLN A 31 0.62 14.08 -4.62
N ALA A 32 0.52 15.41 -4.73
CA ALA A 32 0.48 16.31 -3.58
C ALA A 32 -0.74 16.04 -2.70
N VAL A 33 -1.93 15.83 -3.29
CA VAL A 33 -3.14 15.46 -2.54
C VAL A 33 -2.98 14.12 -1.84
N ILE A 34 -2.39 13.11 -2.50
CA ILE A 34 -2.12 11.80 -1.88
C ILE A 34 -1.13 11.94 -0.73
N ILE A 35 -0.05 12.72 -0.91
CA ILE A 35 0.94 12.97 0.14
C ILE A 35 0.29 13.70 1.31
N VAL A 36 -0.47 14.77 1.06
CA VAL A 36 -1.16 15.54 2.10
C VAL A 36 -2.21 14.68 2.81
N ALA A 37 -2.97 13.87 2.09
CA ALA A 37 -3.93 12.93 2.69
C ALA A 37 -3.22 11.87 3.54
N GLY A 38 -2.11 11.31 3.05
CA GLY A 38 -1.29 10.35 3.79
C GLY A 38 -0.68 10.96 5.06
N LEU A 39 -0.10 12.16 4.96
CA LEU A 39 0.43 12.89 6.11
C LEU A 39 -0.68 13.26 7.10
N GLY A 40 -1.82 13.76 6.60
CA GLY A 40 -3.00 14.06 7.40
C GLY A 40 -3.53 12.84 8.13
N PHE A 41 -3.57 11.68 7.47
CA PHE A 41 -3.91 10.40 8.09
C PHE A 41 -2.89 10.02 9.17
N MET A 42 -1.58 10.18 8.92
CA MET A 42 -0.56 9.89 9.93
C MET A 42 -0.67 10.80 11.17
N VAL A 43 -0.99 12.09 10.97
CA VAL A 43 -1.25 13.02 12.08
C VAL A 43 -2.52 12.61 12.84
N LEU A 44 -3.62 12.35 12.13
CA LEU A 44 -4.87 11.87 12.74
C LEU A 44 -4.65 10.58 13.52
N TRP A 45 -3.90 9.64 12.94
CA TRP A 45 -3.55 8.38 13.57
C TRP A 45 -2.73 8.59 14.84
N GLY A 46 -1.63 9.34 14.75
CA GLY A 46 -0.71 9.54 15.88
C GLY A 46 -1.28 10.42 17.00
N GLN A 47 -2.06 11.44 16.66
CA GLN A 47 -2.52 12.45 17.63
C GLN A 47 -3.94 12.19 18.16
N VAL A 48 -4.78 11.46 17.43
CA VAL A 48 -6.18 11.23 17.83
C VAL A 48 -6.43 9.75 18.08
N LEU A 49 -6.20 8.89 17.07
CA LEU A 49 -6.57 7.48 17.15
C LEU A 49 -5.70 6.70 18.14
N MET A 50 -4.39 6.91 18.14
CA MET A 50 -3.46 6.24 19.07
C MET A 50 -3.71 6.61 20.54
N PRO A 51 -3.86 7.90 20.92
CA PRO A 51 -4.20 8.24 22.29
C PRO A 51 -5.56 7.70 22.73
N MET A 52 -6.57 7.79 21.87
CA MET A 52 -7.91 7.25 22.16
C MET A 52 -7.87 5.73 22.35
N ALA A 53 -7.15 5.01 21.50
CA ALA A 53 -6.99 3.58 21.65
C ALA A 53 -6.12 3.19 22.84
N SER A 54 -5.09 3.97 23.18
CA SER A 54 -4.32 3.77 24.41
C SER A 54 -5.21 3.93 25.64
N ALA A 55 -6.09 4.92 25.66
CA ALA A 55 -7.07 5.08 26.73
C ALA A 55 -8.03 3.88 26.79
N TRP A 56 -8.53 3.41 25.63
CA TRP A 56 -9.41 2.24 25.56
C TRP A 56 -8.72 0.93 25.96
N LEU A 57 -7.42 0.78 25.69
CA LEU A 57 -6.62 -0.36 26.14
C LEU A 57 -6.39 -0.31 27.66
N LYS A 58 -6.21 0.89 28.23
CA LYS A 58 -6.04 1.08 29.68
C LYS A 58 -7.31 0.80 30.48
N THR A 59 -8.48 0.81 29.85
CA THR A 59 -9.74 0.42 30.51
C THR A 59 -10.00 -1.08 30.45
N SER A 60 -9.08 -1.88 29.93
CA SER A 60 -9.20 -3.34 29.96
C SER A 60 -9.03 -3.86 31.39
N PRO A 61 -9.95 -4.72 31.87
CA PRO A 61 -9.89 -5.31 33.20
C PRO A 61 -8.78 -6.37 33.34
N ASP A 62 -8.37 -7.01 32.23
CA ASP A 62 -7.36 -8.06 32.20
C ASP A 62 -6.48 -7.99 30.93
N ALA A 63 -5.33 -8.66 30.99
CA ALA A 63 -4.36 -8.68 29.90
C ALA A 63 -4.89 -9.37 28.63
N CYS A 64 -5.76 -10.38 28.78
CA CYS A 64 -6.31 -11.11 27.65
C CYS A 64 -7.26 -10.21 26.83
N GLU A 65 -8.15 -9.47 27.49
CA GLU A 65 -9.01 -8.50 26.81
C GLU A 65 -8.22 -7.36 26.17
N ALA A 66 -7.13 -6.88 26.80
CA ALA A 66 -6.24 -5.88 26.21
C ALA A 66 -5.62 -6.35 24.88
N ILE A 67 -5.19 -7.61 24.79
CA ILE A 67 -4.64 -8.19 23.55
C ILE A 67 -5.72 -8.22 22.45
N VAL A 68 -6.94 -8.66 22.78
CA VAL A 68 -8.05 -8.70 21.81
C VAL A 68 -8.40 -7.30 21.30
N ARG A 69 -8.52 -6.32 22.20
CA ARG A 69 -8.76 -4.92 21.84
C ARG A 69 -7.66 -4.36 20.94
N MET A 70 -6.40 -4.69 21.22
CA MET A 70 -5.27 -4.29 20.39
C MET A 70 -5.37 -4.89 18.97
N ARG A 71 -5.77 -6.16 18.83
CA ARG A 71 -6.02 -6.78 17.51
C ARG A 71 -7.12 -6.06 16.74
N ILE A 72 -8.24 -5.76 17.40
CA ILE A 72 -9.38 -5.04 16.80
C ILE A 72 -8.93 -3.67 16.28
N MET A 73 -8.10 -2.95 17.04
CA MET A 73 -7.58 -1.65 16.62
C MET A 73 -6.67 -1.74 15.39
N LEU A 74 -5.85 -2.78 15.31
CA LEU A 74 -4.84 -2.94 14.26
C LEU A 74 -5.38 -3.64 13.00
N ALA A 75 -6.46 -4.41 13.09
CA ALA A 75 -7.05 -5.13 11.96
C ALA A 75 -7.46 -4.21 10.78
N PRO A 76 -8.08 -3.03 10.98
CA PRO A 76 -8.37 -2.10 9.89
C PRO A 76 -7.11 -1.62 9.16
N LEU A 77 -6.00 -1.40 9.87
CA LEU A 77 -4.73 -1.03 9.24
C LEU A 77 -4.20 -2.15 8.35
N LEU A 78 -4.35 -3.41 8.77
CA LEU A 78 -3.95 -4.56 7.96
C LEU A 78 -4.76 -4.65 6.65
N LEU A 79 -6.08 -4.40 6.71
CA LEU A 79 -6.94 -4.39 5.52
C LEU A 79 -6.49 -3.35 4.48
N ILE A 80 -6.08 -2.16 4.92
CA ILE A 80 -5.55 -1.11 4.03
C ILE A 80 -4.30 -1.62 3.29
N HIS A 81 -3.37 -2.26 4.00
CA HIS A 81 -2.15 -2.79 3.38
C HIS A 81 -2.45 -3.90 2.38
N PHE A 82 -3.40 -4.79 2.67
CA PHE A 82 -3.84 -5.80 1.71
C PHE A 82 -4.51 -5.19 0.48
N ALA A 83 -5.34 -4.16 0.65
CA ALA A 83 -5.97 -3.46 -0.47
C ALA A 83 -4.92 -2.80 -1.38
N VAL A 84 -3.93 -2.13 -0.80
CA VAL A 84 -2.82 -1.52 -1.56
C VAL A 84 -1.94 -2.59 -2.21
N LEU A 85 -1.64 -3.70 -1.52
CA LEU A 85 -0.90 -4.83 -2.08
C LEU A 85 -1.61 -5.40 -3.32
N PHE A 86 -2.91 -5.65 -3.21
CA PHE A 86 -3.72 -6.14 -4.31
C PHE A 86 -3.77 -5.14 -5.47
N TYR A 87 -3.92 -3.85 -5.16
CA TYR A 87 -3.86 -2.79 -6.15
C TYR A 87 -2.51 -2.76 -6.90
N VAL A 88 -1.38 -2.81 -6.17
CA VAL A 88 -0.03 -2.83 -6.78
C VAL A 88 0.16 -4.05 -7.68
N LEU A 89 -0.28 -5.23 -7.23
CA LEU A 89 -0.23 -6.45 -8.02
C LEU A 89 -1.08 -6.33 -9.29
N LEU A 90 -2.32 -5.87 -9.17
CA LEU A 90 -3.25 -5.71 -10.28
C LEU A 90 -2.78 -4.64 -11.27
N ASP A 91 -2.38 -3.45 -10.79
CA ASP A 91 -1.85 -2.34 -11.61
C ASP A 91 -0.60 -2.77 -12.35
N GLY A 92 0.30 -3.49 -11.66
CA GLY A 92 1.51 -4.05 -12.24
C GLY A 92 1.22 -5.04 -13.37
N LEU A 93 0.44 -6.08 -13.10
CA LEU A 93 0.11 -7.13 -14.08
C LEU A 93 -0.68 -6.58 -15.27
N ARG A 94 -1.65 -5.70 -15.04
CA ARG A 94 -2.49 -5.14 -16.10
C ARG A 94 -1.70 -4.17 -16.98
N SER A 95 -0.80 -3.37 -16.40
CA SER A 95 0.10 -2.49 -17.17
C SER A 95 1.04 -3.30 -18.07
N LEU A 96 1.49 -4.47 -17.61
CA LEU A 96 2.28 -5.41 -18.42
C LEU A 96 1.47 -6.07 -19.53
N GLN A 97 0.27 -6.56 -19.20
CA GLN A 97 -0.60 -7.28 -20.13
C GLN A 97 -1.07 -6.39 -21.28
N TYR A 98 -1.55 -5.19 -20.97
CA TYR A 98 -2.11 -4.30 -21.98
C TYR A 98 -1.06 -3.39 -22.64
N GLY A 99 0.12 -3.25 -22.03
CA GLY A 99 1.16 -2.38 -22.56
C GLY A 99 0.70 -0.93 -22.72
N GLN A 100 -0.24 -0.48 -21.89
CA GLN A 100 -0.74 0.89 -21.85
C GLN A 100 -1.11 1.24 -20.41
N TRP A 101 -0.94 2.51 -20.07
CA TRP A 101 -1.40 3.05 -18.80
C TRP A 101 -2.15 4.35 -19.09
N PRO A 102 -3.38 4.51 -18.58
CA PRO A 102 -4.14 3.54 -17.79
C PRO A 102 -4.61 2.34 -18.64
N TRP A 103 -4.86 1.18 -18.01
CA TRP A 103 -5.37 0.01 -18.73
C TRP A 103 -6.88 0.12 -19.00
N PRO A 104 -7.42 -0.61 -19.99
CA PRO A 104 -8.84 -0.58 -20.33
C PRO A 104 -9.73 -0.90 -19.12
N GLY A 105 -10.78 -0.10 -18.92
CA GLY A 105 -11.73 -0.28 -17.82
C GLY A 105 -11.28 0.28 -16.46
N MET A 106 -10.11 0.92 -16.37
CA MET A 106 -9.71 1.61 -15.14
C MET A 106 -10.58 2.86 -14.92
N TRP A 107 -11.09 3.03 -13.70
CA TRP A 107 -11.84 4.24 -13.34
C TRP A 107 -10.88 5.41 -13.21
N LEU A 108 -11.14 6.48 -13.95
CA LEU A 108 -10.19 7.54 -14.19
C LEU A 108 -10.83 8.90 -14.05
N TRP A 109 -10.03 9.85 -13.61
CA TRP A 109 -10.37 11.26 -13.72
C TRP A 109 -10.41 11.65 -15.20
N LYS A 110 -11.34 12.54 -15.56
CA LYS A 110 -11.63 12.97 -16.94
C LYS A 110 -10.38 13.30 -17.77
N ASP A 111 -9.33 13.83 -17.14
CA ASP A 111 -8.13 14.33 -17.81
C ASP A 111 -6.90 13.41 -17.68
N THR A 112 -7.09 12.11 -17.41
CA THR A 112 -5.96 11.19 -17.26
C THR A 112 -5.33 10.87 -18.62
N PRO A 113 -4.06 11.23 -18.88
CA PRO A 113 -3.43 10.93 -20.16
C PRO A 113 -3.21 9.44 -20.37
N ILE A 114 -3.48 8.98 -21.58
CA ILE A 114 -2.98 7.69 -22.07
C ILE A 114 -1.48 7.83 -22.34
N ARG A 115 -0.68 6.96 -21.71
CA ARG A 115 0.77 6.95 -21.78
C ARG A 115 1.28 5.84 -22.70
N SER A 116 2.47 6.08 -23.26
CA SER A 116 3.15 5.14 -24.17
C SER A 116 3.37 3.75 -23.57
N LYS A 117 3.53 2.75 -24.45
CA LYS A 117 3.80 1.36 -24.09
C LYS A 117 5.06 1.18 -23.24
N THR A 118 6.13 1.89 -23.58
CA THR A 118 7.39 1.83 -22.83
C THR A 118 7.20 2.27 -21.37
N TYR A 119 6.46 3.37 -21.16
CA TYR A 119 6.13 3.85 -19.81
C TYR A 119 5.27 2.84 -19.05
N ALA A 120 4.23 2.29 -19.68
CA ALA A 120 3.35 1.32 -19.04
C ALA A 120 4.09 0.04 -18.61
N LEU A 121 4.98 -0.47 -19.47
CA LEU A 121 5.83 -1.63 -19.15
C LEU A 121 6.81 -1.31 -18.02
N TRP A 122 7.51 -0.18 -18.08
CA TRP A 122 8.42 0.25 -17.01
C TRP A 122 7.70 0.38 -15.67
N ARG A 123 6.54 1.05 -15.65
CA ARG A 123 5.71 1.19 -14.45
C ARG A 123 5.28 -0.17 -13.92
N GLY A 124 4.77 -1.06 -14.79
CA GLY A 124 4.34 -2.39 -14.38
C GLY A 124 5.47 -3.21 -13.77
N ARG A 125 6.67 -3.16 -14.37
CA ARG A 125 7.89 -3.77 -13.84
C ARG A 125 8.28 -3.19 -12.49
N LEU A 126 8.26 -1.86 -12.34
CA LEU A 126 8.58 -1.20 -11.07
C LEU A 126 7.61 -1.60 -9.95
N MET A 127 6.32 -1.64 -10.25
CA MET A 127 5.28 -2.08 -9.30
C MET A 127 5.51 -3.52 -8.86
N LEU A 128 5.85 -4.45 -9.76
CA LEU A 128 6.05 -5.86 -9.40
C LEU A 128 7.43 -6.15 -8.80
N ALA A 129 8.48 -5.45 -9.22
CA ALA A 129 9.85 -5.71 -8.76
C ALA A 129 10.19 -5.01 -7.44
N ILE A 130 9.58 -3.86 -7.16
CA ILE A 130 9.86 -3.07 -5.94
C ILE A 130 8.60 -2.93 -5.11
N GLY A 131 7.50 -2.46 -5.73
CA GLY A 131 6.25 -2.23 -5.00
C GLY A 131 5.73 -3.49 -4.31
N LEU A 132 5.66 -4.60 -5.03
CA LEU A 132 5.11 -5.86 -4.53
C LEU A 132 5.94 -6.45 -3.38
N PRO A 133 7.28 -6.61 -3.47
CA PRO A 133 8.08 -7.08 -2.34
C PRO A 133 7.98 -6.20 -1.10
N VAL A 134 8.01 -4.87 -1.27
CA VAL A 134 7.87 -3.92 -0.15
C VAL A 134 6.51 -4.08 0.51
N MET A 135 5.43 -4.11 -0.28
CA MET A 135 4.08 -4.27 0.26
C MET A 135 3.86 -5.65 0.89
N LEU A 136 4.47 -6.71 0.36
CA LEU A 136 4.46 -8.04 0.99
C LEU A 136 5.18 -8.02 2.33
N GLY A 137 6.34 -7.38 2.43
CA GLY A 137 7.06 -7.23 3.69
C GLY A 137 6.23 -6.48 4.74
N VAL A 138 5.60 -5.38 4.35
CA VAL A 138 4.74 -4.59 5.25
C VAL A 138 3.48 -5.37 5.63
N ALA A 139 2.80 -5.99 4.67
CA ALA A 139 1.61 -6.80 4.96
C ALA A 139 1.95 -7.99 5.87
N GLY A 140 3.08 -8.66 5.63
CA GLY A 140 3.58 -9.75 6.47
C GLY A 140 3.90 -9.30 7.88
N TYR A 141 4.59 -8.16 8.04
CA TYR A 141 4.88 -7.58 9.35
C TYR A 141 3.60 -7.21 10.11
N MET A 142 2.64 -6.54 9.45
CA MET A 142 1.36 -6.17 10.05
C MET A 142 0.52 -7.40 10.42
N THR A 143 0.52 -8.42 9.57
CA THR A 143 -0.12 -9.72 9.85
C THR A 143 0.50 -10.35 11.09
N TRP A 144 1.83 -10.36 11.20
CA TRP A 144 2.51 -10.87 12.37
C TRP A 144 2.12 -10.11 13.65
N ILE A 145 2.04 -8.77 13.61
CA ILE A 145 1.60 -7.99 14.78
C ILE A 145 0.16 -8.36 15.19
N VAL A 146 -0.76 -8.45 14.23
CA VAL A 146 -2.17 -8.78 14.52
C VAL A 146 -2.30 -10.20 15.08
N LEU A 147 -1.52 -11.14 14.55
CA LEU A 147 -1.52 -12.54 14.99
C LEU A 147 -0.59 -12.81 16.17
N PHE A 148 0.18 -11.83 16.64
CA PHE A 148 1.18 -12.02 17.70
C PHE A 148 0.58 -12.64 18.96
N GLY A 149 -0.65 -12.25 19.31
CA GLY A 149 -1.35 -12.83 20.45
C GLY A 149 -1.68 -14.33 20.29
N GLN A 150 -1.74 -14.86 19.06
CA GLN A 150 -1.91 -16.29 18.79
C GLN A 150 -0.57 -17.03 18.85
N LEU A 151 0.53 -16.31 18.61
CA LEU A 151 1.91 -16.80 18.68
C LEU A 151 2.50 -16.76 20.11
N LEU A 152 1.71 -16.34 21.10
CA LEU A 152 2.11 -16.37 22.51
C LEU A 152 2.29 -17.81 23.00
N SER A 153 3.07 -17.98 24.08
CA SER A 153 3.38 -19.31 24.59
C SER A 153 2.12 -20.04 25.09
N PRO A 154 2.10 -21.38 25.09
CA PRO A 154 0.94 -22.18 25.52
C PRO A 154 0.46 -21.84 26.93
N GLU A 155 1.37 -21.43 27.81
CA GLU A 155 1.06 -21.04 29.20
C GLU A 155 0.20 -19.77 29.25
N VAL A 156 0.41 -18.83 28.33
CA VAL A 156 -0.40 -17.60 28.21
C VAL A 156 -1.77 -17.93 27.62
N HIS A 157 -1.82 -18.86 26.67
CA HIS A 157 -3.09 -19.35 26.10
C HIS A 157 -3.93 -20.13 27.10
N ALA A 158 -3.29 -20.82 28.05
CA ALA A 158 -3.98 -21.51 29.15
C ALA A 158 -4.61 -20.52 30.15
N GLN A 159 -4.02 -19.33 30.30
CA GLN A 159 -4.54 -18.26 31.16
C GLN A 159 -5.60 -17.40 30.46
N CYS A 160 -5.66 -17.44 29.13
CA CYS A 160 -6.49 -16.57 28.30
C CYS A 160 -7.36 -17.36 27.30
N PRO A 161 -8.47 -17.99 27.74
CA PRO A 161 -9.35 -18.75 26.85
C PRO A 161 -9.96 -17.91 25.71
N SER A 162 -10.07 -16.60 25.88
CA SER A 162 -10.56 -15.65 24.86
C SER A 162 -9.63 -15.47 23.66
N LEU A 163 -8.38 -15.92 23.72
CA LEU A 163 -7.42 -15.82 22.61
C LEU A 163 -7.55 -16.94 21.58
N HIS A 164 -8.34 -17.98 21.86
CA HIS A 164 -8.62 -19.14 20.97
C HIS A 164 -9.74 -18.88 19.95
N GLN A 165 -10.42 -17.73 20.03
CA GLN A 165 -11.40 -17.26 19.04
C GLN A 165 -10.72 -16.48 17.92
#